data_AF-A0A0Q0JBB5-F1
#
_entry.id   AF-A0A0Q0JBB5-F1
#
_cell.length_a   1.000
_cell.length_b   1.000
_cell.length_c   1.000
_cell.angle_alpha   90.00
_cell.angle_beta   90.00
_cell.angle_gamma   90.00
#
_symmetry.space_group_name_H-M   'P 1'
#
loop_
_entity.id
_entity.type
_entity.pdbx_description
1 polymer ?
#
loop_
_entity_poly.entity_id
_entity_poly.type
_entity_poly.pdbx_seq_one_letter_code
_entity_poly.pdbx_strand_id
1 'polypeptide(L)'
;MSPFQALQPYHHELACNCLRPGLHAPMVVAHYIETALNVAKSFEKQRNPLLQELYLLRTHHEIINKMCDPLIHNAIRKQCLEQLYKPLLALKRFYYAHNDTEKFLKLEREARVLSHEFNPF
;
A
#
# COMPACT_ATOMS: atom_id res chain seq x y z
N MET A 1 13.32 -12.79 -10.73
CA MET A 1 12.78 -11.52 -11.29
C MET A 1 13.81 -10.45 -11.02
N SER A 2 14.31 -9.83 -12.07
CA SER A 2 15.20 -8.67 -11.95
C SER A 2 14.40 -7.47 -11.43
N PRO A 3 15.03 -6.49 -10.73
CA PRO A 3 14.37 -5.26 -10.30
C PRO A 3 13.68 -4.53 -11.46
N PHE A 4 14.31 -4.52 -12.63
CA PHE A 4 13.78 -3.89 -13.84
C PHE A 4 12.43 -4.49 -14.26
N GLN A 5 12.23 -5.79 -14.11
CA GLN A 5 10.94 -6.44 -14.41
C GLN A 5 9.86 -6.10 -13.38
N ALA A 6 10.23 -5.90 -12.11
CA ALA A 6 9.29 -5.53 -11.06
C ALA A 6 8.85 -4.07 -11.16
N LEU A 7 9.74 -3.19 -11.65
CA LEU A 7 9.45 -1.76 -11.84
C LEU A 7 8.61 -1.46 -13.08
N GLN A 8 8.62 -2.33 -14.09
CA GLN A 8 7.84 -2.14 -15.33
C GLN A 8 6.33 -1.91 -15.10
N PRO A 9 5.62 -2.72 -14.29
CA PRO A 9 4.21 -2.50 -14.02
C PRO A 9 3.95 -1.52 -12.85
N TYR A 10 5.00 -0.96 -12.24
CA TYR A 10 4.85 -0.12 -11.06
C TYR A 10 4.48 1.32 -11.44
N HIS A 11 3.41 1.82 -10.82
CA HIS A 11 3.03 3.22 -10.87
C HIS A 11 3.26 3.88 -9.51
N HIS A 12 3.71 5.13 -9.52
CA HIS A 12 3.91 5.87 -8.27
C HIS A 12 2.57 6.10 -7.54
N GLU A 13 1.54 6.44 -8.30
CA GLU A 13 0.23 6.81 -7.78
C GLU A 13 -0.82 5.75 -8.14
N LEU A 14 -1.77 5.57 -7.23
CA LEU A 14 -2.94 4.74 -7.47
C LEU A 14 -3.88 5.45 -8.44
N ALA A 15 -4.19 4.80 -9.56
CA ALA A 15 -5.18 5.28 -10.51
C ALA A 15 -6.58 5.31 -9.85
N CYS A 16 -7.21 6.49 -9.85
CA CYS A 16 -8.53 6.68 -9.23
C CYS A 16 -9.68 6.72 -10.26
N ASN A 17 -9.35 6.61 -11.55
CA ASN A 17 -10.32 6.64 -12.65
C ASN A 17 -11.11 5.32 -12.68
N CYS A 18 -12.32 5.34 -12.15
CA CYS A 18 -13.21 4.18 -12.11
C CYS A 18 -14.48 4.44 -12.93
N LEU A 19 -14.51 3.92 -14.16
CA LEU A 19 -15.72 3.94 -15.00
C LEU A 19 -16.81 2.98 -14.50
N ARG A 20 -16.40 1.87 -13.86
CA ARG A 20 -17.32 0.88 -13.26
C ARG A 20 -16.87 0.55 -11.83
N PRO A 21 -17.34 1.32 -10.84
CA PRO A 21 -16.81 1.28 -9.48
C PRO A 21 -16.86 -0.09 -8.80
N GLY A 22 -17.90 -0.89 -9.02
CA GLY A 22 -18.05 -2.21 -8.39
C GLY A 22 -17.09 -3.29 -8.90
N LEU A 23 -16.52 -3.13 -10.10
CA LEU A 23 -15.61 -4.10 -10.70
C LEU A 23 -14.17 -3.57 -10.77
N HIS A 24 -14.01 -2.31 -11.17
CA HIS A 24 -12.68 -1.72 -11.38
C HIS A 24 -12.01 -1.35 -10.07
N ALA A 25 -12.73 -0.84 -9.06
CA ALA A 25 -12.08 -0.37 -7.84
C ALA A 25 -11.32 -1.49 -7.10
N PRO A 26 -11.88 -2.69 -6.90
CA PRO A 26 -11.16 -3.78 -6.25
C PRO A 26 -9.93 -4.20 -7.05
N MET A 27 -10.07 -4.31 -8.38
CA MET A 27 -8.99 -4.71 -9.28
C MET A 27 -7.84 -3.70 -9.30
N VAL A 28 -8.14 -2.41 -9.42
CA VAL A 28 -7.14 -1.35 -9.51
C VAL A 28 -6.35 -1.23 -8.21
N VAL A 29 -7.03 -1.26 -7.06
CA VAL A 29 -6.37 -1.22 -5.74
C VAL A 29 -5.55 -2.48 -5.51
N ALA A 30 -6.10 -3.67 -5.79
CA ALA A 30 -5.38 -4.92 -5.63
C ALA A 30 -4.13 -4.98 -6.52
N HIS A 31 -4.26 -4.61 -7.79
CA HIS A 31 -3.15 -4.60 -8.73
C HIS A 31 -2.04 -3.62 -8.33
N TYR A 32 -2.41 -2.42 -7.87
CA TYR A 32 -1.43 -1.45 -7.35
C TYR A 32 -0.66 -2.01 -6.15
N ILE A 33 -1.36 -2.56 -5.16
CA ILE A 33 -0.72 -3.15 -3.97
C ILE A 33 0.19 -4.31 -4.38
N GLU A 34 -0.27 -5.22 -5.24
CA GLU A 34 0.51 -6.38 -5.68
C GLU A 34 1.77 -6.00 -6.44
N THR A 35 1.66 -5.06 -7.38
CA THR A 35 2.83 -4.58 -8.14
C THR A 35 3.84 -3.89 -7.22
N ALA A 36 3.39 -3.03 -6.31
CA ALA A 36 4.26 -2.35 -5.36
C ALA A 36 4.94 -3.30 -4.35
N LEU A 37 4.21 -4.31 -3.85
CA LEU A 37 4.78 -5.35 -2.99
C LEU A 37 5.78 -6.24 -3.75
N ASN A 38 5.54 -6.53 -5.04
CA ASN A 38 6.49 -7.25 -5.88
C ASN A 38 7.78 -6.45 -6.09
N VAL A 39 7.70 -5.12 -6.22
CA VAL A 39 8.88 -4.24 -6.24
C VAL A 39 9.64 -4.32 -4.94
N ALA A 40 8.98 -4.18 -3.79
CA ALA A 40 9.63 -4.29 -2.47
C ALA A 40 10.31 -5.66 -2.29
N LYS A 41 9.64 -6.75 -2.69
CA LYS A 41 10.20 -8.11 -2.67
C LYS A 41 11.39 -8.29 -3.62
N SER A 42 11.46 -7.51 -4.71
CA SER A 42 12.64 -7.53 -5.60
C SER A 42 13.87 -6.92 -4.92
N PHE A 43 13.69 -5.87 -4.10
CA PHE A 43 14.75 -5.25 -3.33
C PHE A 43 15.17 -6.09 -2.11
N GLU A 44 14.24 -6.83 -1.51
CA GLU A 44 14.55 -7.86 -0.52
C GLU A 44 15.56 -8.88 -1.08
N LYS A 45 15.31 -9.40 -2.31
CA LYS A 45 16.19 -10.36 -2.98
C LYS A 45 17.59 -9.79 -3.30
N GLN A 46 17.68 -8.48 -3.49
CA GLN A 46 18.94 -7.77 -3.72
C GLN A 46 19.64 -7.37 -2.43
N ARG A 47 19.07 -7.70 -1.26
CA ARG A 47 19.57 -7.28 0.05
C ARG A 47 19.69 -5.77 0.17
N ASN A 48 18.73 -5.04 -0.41
CA ASN A 48 18.65 -3.59 -0.32
C ASN A 48 17.47 -3.19 0.59
N PRO A 49 17.69 -3.14 1.93
CA PRO A 49 16.61 -2.89 2.87
C PRO A 49 16.06 -1.47 2.78
N LEU A 50 16.89 -0.49 2.40
CA LEU A 50 16.47 0.92 2.25
C LEU A 50 15.43 1.08 1.14
N LEU A 51 15.69 0.49 -0.03
CA LEU A 51 14.72 0.53 -1.13
C LEU A 51 13.50 -0.33 -0.82
N GLN A 52 13.67 -1.49 -0.19
CA GLN A 52 12.53 -2.29 0.26
C GLN A 52 11.61 -1.48 1.18
N GLU A 53 12.17 -0.83 2.20
CA GLU A 53 11.43 0.02 3.14
C GLU A 53 10.72 1.17 2.42
N LEU A 54 11.43 1.88 1.53
CA LEU A 54 10.90 3.01 0.77
C LEU A 54 9.63 2.62 0.00
N TYR A 55 9.65 1.50 -0.72
CA TYR A 55 8.48 1.08 -1.51
C TYR A 55 7.33 0.56 -0.63
N LEU A 56 7.63 -0.10 0.49
CA LEU A 56 6.59 -0.50 1.45
C LEU A 56 5.90 0.71 2.07
N LEU A 57 6.68 1.69 2.55
CA LEU A 57 6.14 2.93 3.13
C LEU A 57 5.37 3.73 2.09
N ARG A 58 5.88 3.86 0.87
CA ARG A 58 5.18 4.56 -0.22
C ARG A 58 3.83 3.91 -0.52
N THR A 59 3.78 2.58 -0.60
CA THR A 59 2.51 1.86 -0.84
C THR A 59 1.51 2.12 0.29
N HIS A 60 1.97 2.07 1.54
CA HIS A 60 1.14 2.34 2.71
C HIS A 60 0.58 3.76 2.70
N HIS A 61 1.44 4.78 2.53
CA HIS A 61 1.01 6.17 2.50
C HIS A 61 0.06 6.46 1.34
N GLU A 62 0.32 5.90 0.16
CA GLU A 62 -0.59 6.08 -0.98
C GLU A 62 -1.98 5.53 -0.67
N ILE A 63 -2.09 4.31 -0.14
CA ILE A 63 -3.39 3.71 0.20
C ILE A 63 -4.13 4.54 1.26
N ILE A 64 -3.42 5.02 2.29
CA ILE A 64 -4.01 5.91 3.31
C ILE A 64 -4.48 7.23 2.70
N ASN A 65 -3.63 7.90 1.92
CA ASN A 65 -3.97 9.18 1.30
C ASN A 65 -5.23 9.04 0.43
N LYS A 66 -5.31 7.97 -0.36
CA LYS A 66 -6.46 7.74 -1.24
C LYS A 66 -7.72 7.32 -0.49
N MET A 67 -7.59 6.70 0.67
CA MET A 67 -8.72 6.42 1.57
C MET A 67 -9.28 7.70 2.21
N CYS A 68 -8.39 8.61 2.64
CA CYS A 68 -8.76 9.84 3.34
C CYS A 68 -9.22 10.96 2.40
N ASP A 69 -8.90 10.91 1.10
CA ASP A 69 -9.25 11.96 0.15
C ASP A 69 -10.75 11.91 -0.23
N PRO A 70 -11.55 12.95 0.13
CA PRO A 70 -12.97 12.99 -0.17
C PRO A 70 -13.29 13.21 -1.66
N LEU A 71 -12.31 13.65 -2.46
CA LEU A 71 -12.47 13.84 -3.91
C LEU A 71 -12.39 12.52 -4.68
N ILE A 72 -11.93 11.45 -4.03
CA ILE A 72 -11.83 10.13 -4.63
C ILE A 72 -13.16 9.40 -4.55
N HIS A 73 -13.47 8.68 -5.62
CA HIS A 73 -14.69 7.88 -5.70
C HIS A 73 -14.80 6.89 -4.52
N ASN A 74 -15.96 6.86 -3.87
CA ASN A 74 -16.20 6.08 -2.64
C ASN A 74 -15.80 4.59 -2.77
N ALA A 75 -16.06 3.96 -3.92
CA ALA A 75 -15.63 2.57 -4.16
C ALA A 75 -14.11 2.35 -4.05
N ILE A 76 -13.28 3.29 -4.53
CA ILE A 76 -11.83 3.21 -4.38
C ILE A 76 -11.46 3.38 -2.90
N ARG A 77 -12.06 4.36 -2.22
CA ARG A 77 -11.82 4.60 -0.79
C ARG A 77 -12.14 3.36 0.07
N LYS A 78 -13.28 2.71 -0.19
CA LYS A 78 -13.67 1.43 0.44
C LYS A 78 -12.64 0.33 0.19
N GLN A 79 -12.18 0.19 -1.05
CA GLN A 79 -11.19 -0.82 -1.40
C GLN A 79 -9.80 -0.54 -0.81
N CYS A 80 -9.39 0.73 -0.72
CA CYS A 80 -8.19 1.13 0.01
C CYS A 80 -8.27 0.72 1.49
N LEU A 81 -9.41 0.96 2.14
CA LEU A 81 -9.63 0.54 3.53
C LEU A 81 -9.63 -0.99 3.68
N GLU A 82 -10.43 -1.70 2.87
CA GLU A 82 -10.54 -3.17 2.92
C GLU A 82 -9.20 -3.88 2.67
N GLN A 83 -8.33 -3.30 1.85
CA GLN A 83 -7.05 -3.91 1.46
C GLN A 83 -5.84 -3.35 2.21
N LEU A 84 -6.02 -2.37 3.12
CA LEU A 84 -4.96 -1.73 3.91
C LEU A 84 -4.15 -2.73 4.76
N TYR A 85 -4.74 -3.86 5.14
CA TYR A 85 -4.04 -4.91 5.88
C TYR A 85 -2.86 -5.51 5.11
N LYS A 86 -2.87 -5.51 3.76
CA LYS A 86 -1.81 -6.08 2.93
C LYS A 86 -0.48 -5.30 3.09
N PRO A 87 -0.42 -3.96 2.85
CA PRO A 87 0.80 -3.20 3.09
C PRO A 87 1.20 -3.17 4.57
N LEU A 88 0.25 -3.13 5.51
CA LEU A 88 0.55 -3.20 6.94
C LEU A 88 1.23 -4.53 7.33
N LEU A 89 0.76 -5.66 6.81
CA LEU A 89 1.38 -6.96 7.05
C LEU A 89 2.79 -7.04 6.46
N ALA A 90 3.01 -6.45 5.29
CA ALA A 90 4.33 -6.38 4.67
C ALA A 90 5.31 -5.51 5.49
N LEU A 91 4.86 -4.34 5.95
CA LEU A 91 5.64 -3.48 6.86
C LEU A 91 5.93 -4.16 8.19
N LYS A 92 4.95 -4.86 8.78
CA LYS A 92 5.14 -5.64 10.00
C LYS A 92 6.28 -6.64 9.84
N ARG A 93 6.25 -7.44 8.76
CA ARG A 93 7.30 -8.42 8.47
C ARG A 93 8.66 -7.78 8.29
N PHE A 94 8.71 -6.65 7.57
CA PHE A 94 9.95 -5.90 7.37
C PHE A 94 10.54 -5.41 8.69
N TYR A 95 9.77 -4.69 9.50
CA TYR A 95 10.27 -4.09 10.74
C TYR A 95 10.63 -5.11 11.82
N TYR A 96 9.88 -6.22 11.91
CA TYR A 96 10.25 -7.33 12.79
C TYR A 96 11.59 -7.95 12.40
N ALA A 97 11.86 -8.10 11.09
CA ALA A 97 13.14 -8.63 10.62
C ALA A 97 14.33 -7.68 10.88
N HIS A 98 14.07 -6.39 11.07
CA HIS A 98 15.09 -5.35 11.30
C HIS A 98 15.11 -4.84 12.76
N ASN A 99 14.39 -5.49 13.69
CA ASN A 99 14.29 -5.11 15.10
C ASN A 99 13.78 -3.68 15.36
N ASP A 100 12.95 -3.13 14.46
CA ASP A 100 12.39 -1.77 14.58
C ASP A 100 10.86 -1.81 14.74
N THR A 101 10.43 -2.56 15.76
CA THR A 101 9.00 -2.74 16.10
C THR A 101 8.34 -1.42 16.48
N GLU A 102 9.08 -0.47 17.06
CA GLU A 102 8.55 0.83 17.44
C GLU A 102 8.06 1.61 16.23
N LYS A 103 8.82 1.62 15.14
CA LYS A 103 8.41 2.28 13.89
C LYS A 103 7.17 1.64 13.27
N PHE A 104 7.07 0.31 13.33
CA PHE A 104 5.85 -0.39 12.92
C PHE A 104 4.62 0.02 13.76
N LEU A 105 4.76 0.07 15.09
CA LEU A 105 3.64 0.41 15.98
C LEU A 105 3.13 1.84 15.75
N LYS A 106 4.02 2.78 15.41
CA LYS A 106 3.63 4.15 15.03
C LYS A 106 2.76 4.14 13.77
N LEU A 107 3.18 3.43 12.73
CA LEU A 107 2.44 3.30 11.47
C LEU A 107 1.09 2.59 11.65
N GLU A 108 1.06 1.50 12.40
CA GLU A 108 -0.18 0.77 12.70
C GLU A 108 -1.18 1.63 13.48
N ARG A 109 -0.69 2.41 14.44
CA ARG A 109 -1.53 3.33 15.21
C ARG A 109 -2.13 4.41 14.33
N GLU A 110 -1.31 5.04 13.49
CA GLU A 110 -1.75 6.07 12.54
C GLU A 110 -2.81 5.51 11.58
N ALA A 111 -2.53 4.37 10.95
CA ALA A 111 -3.46 3.69 10.06
C ALA A 111 -4.80 3.38 10.76
N ARG A 112 -4.78 2.95 12.03
CA ARG A 112 -5.98 2.69 12.82
C ARG A 112 -6.80 3.96 13.10
N VAL A 113 -6.15 5.05 13.47
CA VAL A 113 -6.84 6.33 13.73
C VAL A 113 -7.50 6.82 12.44
N LEU A 114 -6.76 6.86 11.34
CA LEU A 114 -7.26 7.37 10.06
C LEU A 114 -8.35 6.47 9.46
N SER A 115 -8.21 5.15 9.54
CA SER A 115 -9.26 4.22 9.07
C SER A 115 -10.56 4.33 9.87
N HIS A 116 -10.47 4.68 11.15
CA HIS A 116 -11.64 4.92 11.98
C HIS A 116 -12.30 6.26 11.63
N GLU A 117 -11.51 7.33 11.49
CA GLU A 117 -12.00 8.68 11.23
C GLU A 117 -12.58 8.84 9.81
N PHE A 118 -11.92 8.27 8.81
CA PHE A 118 -12.29 8.42 7.40
C PHE A 118 -13.08 7.22 6.85
N ASN A 119 -13.68 6.42 7.73
CA ASN A 119 -14.40 5.22 7.37
C ASN A 119 -15.53 5.51 6.34
N PRO A 120 -15.45 4.95 5.12
CA PRO A 120 -16.44 5.17 4.06
C PRO A 120 -17.70 4.26 4.14
N PHE A 121 -17.83 3.43 5.18
CA PHE A 121 -18.97 2.53 5.39
C PHE A 121 -20.12 3.16 6.17
#